data_AF-A0A1V5QK88-F1
#
_entry.id   AF-A0A1V5QK88-F1
#
_cell.length_a   1.000
_cell.length_b   1.000
_cell.length_c   1.000
_cell.angle_alpha   90.00
_cell.angle_beta   90.00
_cell.angle_gamma   90.00
#
_symmetry.space_group_name_H-M   'P 1'
#
loop_
_entity.id
_entity.type
_entity.pdbx_description
1 polymer ?
#
loop_
_entity_poly.entity_id
_entity_poly.type
_entity_poly.pdbx_seq_one_letter_code
_entity_poly.pdbx_strand_id
1 'polypeptide(L)'
;MSNWKVGPGGRLYHPTTGAYVGQLDDNGNEQMVVSSAFPSDQGVGNVAGVVAASPLGDFRPSLLASLVSGATYGQAGNTVTVIATAHGLPTNRDGYRIFWPGSAAIAPGWYDGFAYVDANTFIFQSAESQTVSAGTAITGALPYVTSTTLASASAPGKLLGKNGRVSAMITASGDATAGQKDTRLAINGSGISAAFHLAACNSTYSLTVVNANSYNKQVGVSSQDGTGTSTASTVATQDTSVEFTVSVTAKLQNASQWRAYDHVEIQVVTLP
;
A
#
# COMPACT_ATOMS: atom_id res chain seq x y z
N MET A 1 9.92 -17.03 59.32
CA MET A 1 11.06 -17.65 58.63
C MET A 1 10.48 -18.69 57.69
N SER A 2 10.66 -18.51 56.39
CA SER A 2 10.01 -19.32 55.36
C SER A 2 10.66 -20.70 55.26
N ASN A 3 9.86 -21.76 55.18
CA ASN A 3 10.30 -23.18 55.24
C ASN A 3 11.00 -23.67 53.95
N TRP A 4 11.67 -22.80 53.19
CA TRP A 4 12.31 -23.17 51.92
C TRP A 4 13.63 -23.88 52.17
N LYS A 5 13.89 -24.98 51.46
CA LYS A 5 15.19 -25.64 51.50
C LYS A 5 16.14 -24.93 50.55
N VAL A 6 17.30 -24.51 51.06
CA VAL A 6 18.40 -23.95 50.26
C VAL A 6 19.36 -25.07 49.88
N GLY A 7 19.52 -25.32 48.58
CA GLY A 7 20.44 -26.29 48.01
C GLY A 7 21.77 -25.67 47.58
N PRO A 8 22.70 -26.48 47.03
CA PRO A 8 24.02 -26.04 46.60
C PRO A 8 23.92 -24.89 45.59
N GLY A 9 24.75 -23.86 45.78
CA GLY A 9 24.77 -22.67 44.91
C GLY A 9 23.57 -21.73 45.10
N GLY A 10 23.00 -21.64 46.30
CA GLY A 10 21.94 -20.68 46.63
C GLY A 10 20.54 -21.04 46.07
N ARG A 11 20.36 -22.25 45.53
CA ARG A 11 19.11 -22.68 44.90
C ARG A 11 18.00 -22.91 45.91
N LEU A 12 16.81 -22.37 45.66
CA LEU A 12 15.63 -22.53 46.51
C LEU A 12 14.71 -23.62 45.96
N TYR A 13 14.23 -24.49 46.84
CA TYR A 13 13.33 -25.60 46.49
C TYR A 13 12.04 -25.58 47.33
N HIS A 14 10.91 -25.85 46.67
CA HIS A 14 9.62 -25.99 47.33
C HIS A 14 9.64 -27.20 48.30
N PRO A 15 9.31 -27.00 49.58
CA PRO A 15 9.63 -27.97 50.64
C PRO A 15 8.90 -29.31 50.51
N THR A 16 7.72 -29.31 49.87
CA THR A 16 6.89 -30.51 49.73
C THR A 16 7.09 -31.23 48.40
N THR A 17 7.40 -30.49 47.33
CA THR A 17 7.46 -31.05 45.96
C THR A 17 8.89 -31.23 45.46
N GLY A 18 9.88 -30.62 46.13
CA GLY A 18 11.27 -30.61 45.67
C GLY A 18 11.48 -29.83 44.37
N ALA A 19 10.47 -29.09 43.89
CA ALA A 19 10.58 -28.29 42.67
C ALA A 19 11.53 -27.11 42.90
N TYR A 20 12.37 -26.82 41.92
CA TYR A 20 13.22 -25.64 41.91
C TYR A 20 12.37 -24.38 41.71
N VAL A 21 12.51 -23.39 42.58
CA VAL A 21 11.64 -22.19 42.59
C VAL A 21 12.40 -20.87 42.53
N GLY A 22 13.73 -20.88 42.67
CA GLY A 22 14.50 -19.65 42.71
C GLY A 22 15.97 -19.87 43.03
N GLN A 23 16.75 -18.79 43.02
CA GLN A 23 18.13 -18.79 43.51
C GLN A 23 18.40 -17.51 44.29
N LEU A 24 19.27 -17.60 45.28
CA LEU A 24 19.84 -16.44 45.97
C LEU A 24 21.07 -15.95 45.19
N ASP A 25 21.27 -14.64 45.14
CA ASP A 25 22.54 -14.05 44.68
C ASP A 25 23.64 -14.23 45.75
N ASP A 26 24.87 -13.84 45.40
CA ASP A 26 26.04 -13.93 46.28
C ASP A 26 25.92 -13.07 47.55
N ASN A 27 24.95 -12.14 47.60
CA ASN A 27 24.64 -11.31 48.75
C ASN A 27 23.45 -11.86 49.57
N GLY A 28 22.90 -13.01 49.19
CA GLY A 28 21.78 -13.66 49.86
C GLY A 28 20.40 -13.09 49.53
N ASN A 29 20.28 -12.25 48.50
CA ASN A 29 18.98 -11.73 48.04
C ASN A 29 18.33 -12.71 47.06
N GLU A 30 17.01 -12.80 47.09
CA GLU A 30 16.25 -13.59 46.11
C GLU A 30 16.38 -12.96 44.71
N GLN A 31 17.04 -13.68 43.79
CA GLN A 31 16.93 -13.37 42.37
C GLN A 31 15.63 -13.95 41.83
N MET A 32 14.85 -13.10 41.17
CA MET A 32 13.71 -13.53 40.37
C MET A 32 14.20 -14.47 39.26
N VAL A 33 14.06 -15.78 39.49
CA VAL A 33 14.21 -16.77 38.45
C VAL A 33 12.93 -16.73 37.64
N VAL A 34 13.01 -16.14 36.45
CA VAL A 34 12.00 -16.37 35.41
C VAL A 34 12.08 -17.85 35.09
N SER A 35 11.20 -18.66 35.71
CA SER A 35 11.07 -20.06 35.35
C SER A 35 10.80 -20.09 33.85
N SER A 36 11.67 -20.76 33.10
CA SER A 36 11.55 -21.00 31.66
C SER A 36 10.34 -21.88 31.28
N ALA A 37 9.29 -21.90 32.12
CA ALA A 37 7.97 -22.42 31.82
C ALA A 37 7.18 -21.43 30.95
N PHE A 38 7.81 -20.90 29.91
CA PHE A 38 7.07 -20.65 28.68
C PHE A 38 7.06 -22.00 27.96
N PRO A 39 5.91 -22.63 27.68
CA PRO A 39 5.91 -23.77 26.78
C PRO A 39 6.65 -23.33 25.50
N SER A 40 7.78 -23.99 25.22
CA SER A 40 8.70 -23.66 24.13
C SER A 40 8.06 -23.76 22.74
N ASP A 41 6.81 -24.19 22.67
CA ASP A 41 5.99 -24.26 21.46
C ASP A 41 5.41 -22.89 21.04
N GLN A 42 5.61 -21.83 21.83
CA GLN A 42 5.06 -20.49 21.57
C GLN A 42 6.10 -19.46 21.09
N GLY A 43 7.38 -19.83 20.96
CA GLY A 43 8.44 -18.91 20.54
C GLY A 43 8.56 -17.66 21.42
N VAL A 44 9.36 -16.68 21.00
CA VAL A 44 9.31 -15.33 21.58
C VAL A 44 7.95 -14.75 21.24
N GLY A 45 7.01 -14.82 22.19
CA GLY A 45 5.68 -14.28 22.03
C GLY A 45 5.78 -12.80 21.69
N ASN A 46 5.30 -12.44 20.50
CA ASN A 46 5.05 -11.05 20.15
C ASN A 46 4.19 -10.46 21.28
N VAL A 47 4.68 -9.43 21.95
CA VAL A 47 3.92 -8.72 22.97
C VAL A 47 2.59 -8.33 22.33
N ALA A 48 1.47 -8.77 22.90
CA ALA A 48 0.13 -8.38 22.47
C ALA A 48 0.09 -6.84 22.42
N GLY A 49 0.07 -6.28 21.21
CA GLY A 49 0.21 -4.84 20.97
C GLY A 49 1.29 -4.44 19.97
N VAL A 50 2.17 -5.35 19.52
CA VAL A 50 3.09 -5.04 18.42
C VAL A 50 2.35 -5.09 17.09
N VAL A 51 2.06 -3.90 16.58
CA VAL A 51 1.69 -3.65 15.19
C VAL A 51 2.81 -4.20 14.31
N ALA A 52 2.59 -5.37 13.71
CA ALA A 52 3.39 -5.79 12.57
C ALA A 52 3.00 -4.88 11.39
N ALA A 53 3.51 -3.63 11.40
CA ALA A 53 3.59 -2.81 10.21
C ALA A 53 4.66 -3.45 9.30
N SER A 54 4.35 -4.62 8.74
CA SER A 54 5.08 -5.10 7.59
C SER A 54 4.61 -4.22 6.43
N PRO A 55 5.49 -3.44 5.77
CA PRO A 55 5.11 -2.67 4.61
C PRO A 55 4.66 -3.68 3.55
N LEU A 56 3.35 -3.80 3.40
CA LEU A 56 2.77 -4.55 2.31
C LEU A 56 2.83 -3.62 1.10
N GLY A 57 3.57 -3.98 0.06
CA GLY A 57 3.48 -3.26 -1.21
C GLY A 57 4.79 -3.08 -1.94
N ASP A 58 4.65 -3.00 -3.24
CA ASP A 58 5.68 -2.80 -4.26
C ASP A 58 5.67 -1.36 -4.80
N PHE A 59 5.19 -0.41 -3.99
CA PHE A 59 4.96 0.95 -4.46
C PHE A 59 6.25 1.62 -4.94
N ARG A 60 6.12 2.33 -6.07
CA ARG A 60 7.11 3.26 -6.59
C ARG A 60 6.41 4.59 -6.90
N PRO A 61 7.07 5.75 -6.77
CA PRO A 61 6.50 7.03 -7.18
C PRO A 61 5.90 6.95 -8.59
N SER A 62 4.62 7.29 -8.72
CA SER A 62 3.80 6.95 -9.89
C SER A 62 3.07 8.16 -10.44
N LEU A 63 3.05 8.31 -11.75
CA LEU A 63 2.27 9.31 -12.49
C LEU A 63 1.16 8.61 -13.27
N LEU A 64 -0.08 8.87 -12.87
CA LEU A 64 -1.27 8.45 -13.62
C LEU A 64 -1.75 9.64 -14.45
N ALA A 65 -1.95 9.45 -15.75
CA ALA A 65 -2.41 10.50 -16.64
C ALA A 65 -3.47 10.03 -17.62
N SER A 66 -4.56 10.77 -17.69
CA SER A 66 -5.53 10.72 -18.78
C SER A 66 -5.08 11.77 -19.78
N LEU A 67 -4.13 11.40 -20.64
CA LEU A 67 -3.53 12.28 -21.64
C LEU A 67 -4.58 12.78 -22.67
N VAL A 68 -4.18 13.70 -23.54
CA VAL A 68 -5.03 14.27 -24.60
C VAL A 68 -5.20 13.31 -25.78
N SER A 69 -6.36 13.37 -26.45
CA SER A 69 -6.61 12.61 -27.68
C SER A 69 -5.69 13.07 -28.81
N GLY A 70 -5.25 12.13 -29.64
CA GLY A 70 -4.40 12.44 -30.81
C GLY A 70 -2.91 12.53 -30.49
N ALA A 71 -2.48 12.06 -29.31
CA ALA A 71 -1.08 11.85 -29.01
C ALA A 71 -0.44 10.87 -30.02
N THR A 72 0.82 11.08 -30.37
CA THR A 72 1.62 10.13 -31.12
C THR A 72 2.77 9.64 -30.27
N TYR A 73 3.34 8.51 -30.66
CA TYR A 73 4.54 8.00 -30.01
C TYR A 73 5.52 7.45 -31.05
N GLY A 74 6.80 7.64 -30.78
CA GLY A 74 7.88 6.93 -31.45
C GLY A 74 8.67 6.14 -30.42
N GLN A 75 9.32 5.07 -30.86
CA GLN A 75 10.26 4.36 -30.01
C GLN A 75 11.57 4.16 -30.77
N ALA A 76 12.69 4.46 -30.10
CA ALA A 76 14.03 4.18 -30.59
C ALA A 76 14.80 3.45 -29.48
N GLY A 77 15.13 2.19 -29.72
CA GLY A 77 15.70 1.34 -28.68
C GLY A 77 14.68 1.17 -27.54
N ASN A 78 15.09 1.45 -26.30
CA ASN A 78 14.21 1.39 -25.13
C ASN A 78 13.43 2.68 -24.87
N THR A 79 13.81 3.81 -25.46
CA THR A 79 13.18 5.09 -25.16
C THR A 79 11.96 5.30 -26.04
N VAL A 80 10.82 5.49 -25.38
CA VAL A 80 9.55 5.86 -26.00
C VAL A 80 9.38 7.36 -25.85
N THR A 81 9.21 8.06 -26.97
CA THR A 81 8.94 9.49 -27.02
C THR A 81 7.48 9.69 -27.39
N VAL A 82 6.74 10.37 -26.52
CA VAL A 82 5.33 10.69 -26.72
C VAL A 82 5.20 12.17 -27.05
N ILE A 83 4.47 12.48 -28.11
CA ILE A 83 4.18 13.84 -28.56
C ILE A 83 2.68 14.07 -28.45
N ALA A 84 2.27 15.05 -27.66
CA ALA A 84 0.88 15.37 -27.38
C ALA A 84 0.74 16.86 -27.08
N THR A 85 -0.01 17.60 -27.92
CA THR A 85 -0.15 19.05 -27.77
C THR A 85 -0.72 19.41 -26.40
N ALA A 86 0.01 20.20 -25.62
CA ALA A 86 -0.37 20.65 -24.28
C ALA A 86 -0.81 19.49 -23.36
N HIS A 87 0.03 18.47 -23.21
CA HIS A 87 -0.31 17.27 -22.42
C HIS A 87 -0.57 17.55 -20.93
N GLY A 88 -0.19 18.74 -20.42
CA GLY A 88 -0.55 19.21 -19.08
C GLY A 88 0.12 18.45 -17.93
N LEU A 89 1.13 17.62 -18.21
CA LEU A 89 1.86 16.85 -17.20
C LEU A 89 2.81 17.77 -16.41
N PRO A 90 3.11 17.42 -15.14
CA PRO A 90 3.99 18.22 -14.30
C PRO A 90 5.46 18.12 -14.75
N THR A 91 6.20 19.21 -14.58
CA THR A 91 7.62 19.33 -14.95
C THR A 91 8.58 18.79 -13.89
N ASN A 92 8.07 18.42 -12.71
CA ASN A 92 8.86 18.07 -11.52
C ASN A 92 8.64 16.63 -11.07
N ARG A 93 8.42 15.70 -12.01
CA ARG A 93 8.14 14.28 -11.74
C ARG A 93 9.10 13.33 -12.45
N ASP A 94 10.23 13.84 -12.94
CA ASP A 94 11.26 13.02 -13.57
C ASP A 94 11.68 11.85 -12.67
N GLY A 95 11.84 10.67 -13.28
CA GLY A 95 12.17 9.42 -12.58
C GLY A 95 10.96 8.65 -12.03
N TYR A 96 9.75 9.22 -12.05
CA TYR A 96 8.53 8.48 -11.69
C TYR A 96 8.26 7.40 -12.74
N ARG A 97 7.51 6.35 -12.37
CA ARG A 97 6.88 5.50 -13.39
C ARG A 97 5.62 6.16 -13.90
N ILE A 98 5.31 6.01 -15.18
CA ILE A 98 4.08 6.51 -15.81
C ILE A 98 3.21 5.34 -16.27
N PHE A 99 1.90 5.44 -16.09
CA PHE A 99 1.00 4.46 -16.69
C PHE A 99 0.76 4.79 -18.16
N TRP A 100 1.08 3.84 -19.03
CA TRP A 100 0.74 3.92 -20.45
C TRP A 100 -0.58 3.17 -20.71
N PRO A 101 -1.62 3.82 -21.29
CA PRO A 101 -2.91 3.18 -21.60
C PRO A 101 -2.83 2.11 -22.68
N GLY A 102 -1.69 1.93 -23.33
CA GLY A 102 -1.49 1.01 -24.42
C GLY A 102 -1.61 1.71 -25.78
N SER A 103 -0.91 1.14 -26.75
CA SER A 103 -0.92 1.50 -28.17
C SER A 103 -0.64 0.25 -29.00
N ALA A 104 -0.69 0.35 -30.33
CA ALA A 104 -0.54 -0.81 -31.21
C ALA A 104 0.77 -1.60 -31.00
N ALA A 105 1.87 -0.91 -30.65
CA ALA A 105 3.19 -1.54 -30.47
C ALA A 105 3.68 -1.54 -29.02
N ILE A 106 2.97 -0.91 -28.09
CA ILE A 106 3.36 -0.83 -26.68
C ILE A 106 2.14 -1.20 -25.84
N ALA A 107 2.24 -2.31 -25.11
CA ALA A 107 1.17 -2.82 -24.26
C ALA A 107 0.77 -1.81 -23.16
N PRO A 108 -0.47 -1.88 -22.64
CA PRO A 108 -0.83 -1.11 -21.45
C PRO A 108 -0.02 -1.56 -20.23
N GLY A 109 0.44 -0.62 -19.41
CA GLY A 109 1.20 -0.96 -18.22
C GLY A 109 1.94 0.21 -17.57
N TRP A 110 2.63 -0.10 -16.48
CA TRP A 110 3.54 0.83 -15.81
C TRP A 110 4.92 0.77 -16.47
N TYR A 111 5.45 1.94 -16.83
CA TYR A 111 6.78 2.10 -17.41
C TYR A 111 7.62 3.04 -16.57
N ASP A 112 8.87 2.69 -16.31
CA ASP A 112 9.80 3.51 -15.53
C ASP A 112 10.39 4.66 -16.36
N GLY A 113 11.04 5.60 -15.68
CA GLY A 113 11.88 6.62 -16.33
C GLY A 113 11.08 7.69 -17.06
N PHE A 114 9.92 8.10 -16.53
CA PHE A 114 9.26 9.31 -17.01
C PHE A 114 10.24 10.48 -16.98
N ALA A 115 10.29 11.24 -18.07
CA ALA A 115 10.96 12.54 -18.07
C ALA A 115 10.18 13.55 -18.91
N TYR A 116 10.02 14.74 -18.35
CA TYR A 116 9.43 15.88 -19.06
C TYR A 116 10.46 16.46 -20.03
N VAL A 117 10.05 16.68 -21.29
CA VAL A 117 10.92 17.32 -22.29
C VAL A 117 10.47 18.76 -22.54
N ASP A 118 9.20 18.93 -22.91
CA ASP A 118 8.58 20.24 -23.12
C ASP A 118 7.05 20.12 -22.98
N ALA A 119 6.30 21.20 -23.21
CA ALA A 119 4.84 21.21 -23.03
C ALA A 119 4.06 20.27 -23.96
N ASN A 120 4.72 19.74 -24.98
CA ASN A 120 4.16 18.85 -25.99
C ASN A 120 4.87 17.49 -26.04
N THR A 121 5.92 17.26 -25.24
CA THR A 121 6.78 16.09 -25.36
C THR A 121 7.18 15.55 -23.99
N PHE A 122 7.07 14.23 -23.82
CA PHE A 122 7.66 13.50 -22.69
C PHE A 122 8.20 12.16 -23.15
N ILE A 123 9.04 11.54 -22.32
CA ILE A 123 9.61 10.22 -22.59
C ILE A 123 9.36 9.25 -21.44
N PHE A 124 9.45 7.95 -21.73
CA PHE A 124 9.56 6.88 -20.75
C PHE A 124 10.36 5.70 -21.32
N GLN A 125 10.71 4.72 -20.48
CA GLN A 125 11.50 3.56 -20.88
C GLN A 125 10.64 2.30 -21.00
N SER A 126 10.68 1.68 -22.18
CA SER A 126 10.17 0.32 -22.42
C SER A 126 11.25 -0.71 -22.09
N ALA A 127 10.84 -1.83 -21.47
CA ALA A 127 11.73 -2.97 -21.26
C ALA A 127 12.16 -3.61 -22.59
N GLU A 128 11.29 -3.57 -23.60
CA GLU A 128 11.55 -4.10 -24.92
C GLU A 128 12.19 -3.02 -25.80
N SER A 129 13.33 -3.34 -26.40
CA SER A 129 14.00 -2.46 -27.38
C SER A 129 13.40 -2.69 -28.77
N GLN A 130 12.89 -1.63 -29.40
CA GLN A 130 12.36 -1.70 -30.76
C GLN A 130 12.42 -0.34 -31.48
N THR A 131 12.10 -0.35 -32.77
CA THR A 131 11.96 0.87 -33.57
C THR A 131 10.50 1.00 -34.02
N VAL A 132 9.84 2.06 -33.55
CA VAL A 132 8.48 2.40 -33.95
C VAL A 132 8.49 3.81 -34.53
N SER A 133 8.18 3.92 -35.83
CA SER A 133 8.08 5.20 -36.52
C SER A 133 6.66 5.76 -36.38
N ALA A 134 6.49 6.70 -35.44
CA ALA A 134 5.29 7.55 -35.29
C ALA A 134 3.95 6.78 -35.27
N GLY A 135 3.75 5.93 -34.26
CA GLY A 135 2.46 5.31 -34.02
C GLY A 135 1.44 6.30 -33.44
N THR A 136 0.15 6.08 -33.74
CA THR A 136 -0.94 6.78 -33.05
C THR A 136 -1.09 6.21 -31.64
N ALA A 137 -1.05 7.05 -30.63
CA ALA A 137 -1.41 6.72 -29.27
C ALA A 137 -2.79 7.30 -28.96
N ILE A 138 -3.49 6.72 -27.99
CA ILE A 138 -4.68 7.35 -27.38
C ILE A 138 -5.72 7.71 -28.43
N THR A 139 -6.22 6.67 -29.11
CA THR A 139 -7.25 6.77 -30.14
C THR A 139 -8.61 6.92 -29.47
N GLY A 140 -8.91 8.14 -29.02
CA GLY A 140 -10.19 8.52 -28.42
C GLY A 140 -10.03 9.51 -27.27
N ALA A 141 -10.95 10.47 -27.15
CA ALA A 141 -11.08 11.34 -25.98
C ALA A 141 -11.64 10.53 -24.82
N LEU A 142 -10.85 9.61 -24.26
CA LEU A 142 -11.33 8.74 -23.20
C LEU A 142 -10.73 9.15 -21.86
N PRO A 143 -11.58 9.39 -20.84
CA PRO A 143 -11.08 9.46 -19.49
C PRO A 143 -10.43 8.12 -19.12
N TYR A 144 -9.36 8.17 -18.34
CA TYR A 144 -8.72 6.98 -17.78
C TYR A 144 -9.60 6.40 -16.66
N VAL A 145 -10.75 5.83 -17.04
CA VAL A 145 -11.78 5.31 -16.11
C VAL A 145 -11.50 3.90 -15.63
N THR A 146 -10.57 3.20 -16.29
CA THR A 146 -10.09 1.90 -15.84
C THR A 146 -9.33 2.08 -14.52
N SER A 147 -9.74 1.32 -13.50
CA SER A 147 -9.04 1.30 -12.22
C SER A 147 -7.70 0.60 -12.35
N THR A 148 -6.63 1.29 -11.97
CA THR A 148 -5.26 0.78 -12.09
C THR A 148 -4.57 0.66 -10.76
N THR A 149 -3.94 -0.49 -10.54
CA THR A 149 -3.21 -0.78 -9.32
C THR A 149 -1.93 0.05 -9.25
N LEU A 150 -1.81 0.82 -8.17
CA LEU A 150 -0.61 1.57 -7.79
C LEU A 150 0.31 0.71 -6.93
N ALA A 151 -0.25 -0.01 -5.96
CA ALA A 151 0.51 -0.89 -5.10
C ALA A 151 -0.35 -2.09 -4.75
N SER A 152 0.28 -3.25 -4.59
CA SER A 152 -0.43 -4.43 -4.13
C SER A 152 0.47 -5.34 -3.31
N ALA A 153 -0.17 -6.16 -2.49
CA ALA A 153 0.50 -7.23 -1.76
C ALA A 153 -0.46 -8.39 -1.53
N SER A 154 0.07 -9.61 -1.53
CA SER A 154 -0.62 -10.76 -0.97
C SER A 154 -0.48 -10.77 0.55
N ALA A 155 -1.54 -11.17 1.23
CA ALA A 155 -1.59 -11.33 2.67
C ALA A 155 -2.04 -12.76 3.00
N PRO A 156 -1.35 -13.45 3.94
CA PRO A 156 -1.77 -14.77 4.37
C PRO A 156 -3.21 -14.78 4.90
N GLY A 157 -3.88 -15.91 4.74
CA GLY A 157 -5.21 -16.10 5.30
C GLY A 157 -5.23 -15.91 6.81
N LYS A 158 -6.33 -15.31 7.29
CA LYS A 158 -6.58 -14.96 8.70
C LYS A 158 -5.63 -13.89 9.25
N LEU A 159 -4.76 -13.27 8.45
CA LEU A 159 -3.84 -12.24 8.92
C LEU A 159 -4.57 -11.12 9.68
N LEU A 160 -5.71 -10.65 9.17
CA LEU A 160 -6.49 -9.58 9.81
C LEU A 160 -7.27 -10.05 11.05
N GLY A 161 -7.40 -11.35 11.32
CA GLY A 161 -8.38 -11.85 12.29
C GLY A 161 -9.81 -11.40 11.95
N LYS A 162 -10.74 -11.48 12.91
CA LYS A 162 -12.14 -11.05 12.72
C LYS A 162 -12.36 -9.55 12.90
N ASN A 163 -11.39 -8.84 13.47
CA ASN A 163 -11.51 -7.43 13.88
C ASN A 163 -10.32 -6.54 13.48
N GLY A 164 -9.28 -7.11 12.88
CA GLY A 164 -8.13 -6.33 12.43
C GLY A 164 -8.44 -5.49 11.21
N ARG A 165 -7.46 -4.69 10.82
CA ARG A 165 -7.58 -3.71 9.75
C ARG A 165 -6.35 -3.68 8.86
N VAL A 166 -6.58 -3.24 7.64
CA VAL A 166 -5.53 -2.81 6.72
C VAL A 166 -5.75 -1.34 6.37
N SER A 167 -4.68 -0.56 6.34
CA SER A 167 -4.72 0.87 6.09
C SER A 167 -3.66 1.24 5.06
N ALA A 168 -4.02 2.09 4.11
CA ALA A 168 -3.10 2.70 3.16
C ALA A 168 -2.91 4.17 3.52
N MET A 169 -1.68 4.61 3.77
CA MET A 169 -1.31 6.01 3.93
C MET A 169 -0.75 6.53 2.61
N ILE A 170 -1.31 7.63 2.11
CA ILE A 170 -1.08 8.09 0.74
C ILE A 170 -0.76 9.58 0.76
N THR A 171 0.32 9.95 0.08
CA THR A 171 0.64 11.35 -0.27
C THR A 171 0.62 11.47 -1.78
N ALA A 172 -0.19 12.40 -2.27
CA ALA A 172 -0.41 12.59 -3.69
C ALA A 172 -0.60 14.06 -4.06
N SER A 173 -0.39 14.34 -5.33
CA SER A 173 -0.56 15.65 -5.97
C SER A 173 -1.25 15.48 -7.32
N GLY A 174 -1.79 16.54 -7.89
CA GLY A 174 -2.50 16.44 -9.17
C GLY A 174 -2.67 17.77 -9.89
N ASP A 175 -3.37 17.73 -11.03
CA ASP A 175 -3.81 18.92 -11.74
C ASP A 175 -4.98 19.66 -11.06
N ALA A 176 -5.18 20.91 -11.46
CA ALA A 176 -6.32 21.73 -11.05
C ALA A 176 -7.59 21.55 -11.91
N THR A 177 -7.59 20.65 -12.88
CA THR A 177 -8.74 20.38 -13.76
C THR A 177 -9.89 19.79 -12.94
N ALA A 178 -11.07 20.40 -13.08
CA ALA A 178 -12.31 19.91 -12.50
C ALA A 178 -12.67 18.55 -13.11
N GLY A 179 -12.51 17.50 -12.32
CA GLY A 179 -12.81 16.12 -12.67
C GLY A 179 -12.28 15.20 -11.59
N GLN A 180 -13.04 14.19 -11.23
CA GLN A 180 -12.73 13.36 -10.07
C GLN A 180 -11.50 12.49 -10.32
N LYS A 181 -10.59 12.54 -9.36
CA LYS A 181 -9.41 11.68 -9.27
C LYS A 181 -9.69 10.72 -8.10
N ASP A 182 -9.91 9.46 -8.43
CA ASP A 182 -10.38 8.42 -7.50
C ASP A 182 -9.19 7.57 -7.08
N THR A 183 -9.02 7.37 -5.77
CA THR A 183 -8.07 6.43 -5.17
C THR A 183 -8.82 5.50 -4.22
N ARG A 184 -8.59 4.20 -4.31
CA ARG A 184 -9.28 3.19 -3.50
C ARG A 184 -8.32 2.24 -2.82
N LEU A 185 -8.67 1.80 -1.62
CA LEU A 185 -8.14 0.61 -0.99
C LEU A 185 -9.10 -0.54 -1.25
N ALA A 186 -8.57 -1.61 -1.83
CA ALA A 186 -9.32 -2.78 -2.25
C ALA A 186 -8.81 -4.06 -1.59
N ILE A 187 -9.73 -4.99 -1.36
CA ILE A 187 -9.43 -6.39 -1.02
C ILE A 187 -9.99 -7.26 -2.14
N ASN A 188 -9.15 -8.13 -2.71
CA ASN A 188 -9.47 -8.99 -3.85
C ASN A 188 -10.14 -8.22 -5.02
N GLY A 189 -9.64 -7.02 -5.29
CA GLY A 189 -10.15 -6.13 -6.35
C GLY A 189 -11.43 -5.35 -6.01
N SER A 190 -12.10 -5.65 -4.89
CA SER A 190 -13.26 -4.86 -4.44
C SER A 190 -12.80 -3.62 -3.68
N GLY A 191 -13.04 -2.42 -4.24
CA GLY A 191 -12.74 -1.15 -3.58
C GLY A 191 -13.70 -0.88 -2.41
N ILE A 192 -13.17 -0.84 -1.19
CA ILE A 192 -13.94 -0.77 0.06
C ILE A 192 -13.87 0.61 0.71
N SER A 193 -12.70 1.25 0.65
CA SER A 193 -12.47 2.61 1.12
C SER A 193 -11.93 3.44 -0.04
N ALA A 194 -12.40 4.68 -0.18
CA ALA A 194 -12.02 5.56 -1.27
C ALA A 194 -11.85 7.02 -0.84
N ALA A 195 -11.01 7.73 -1.58
CA ALA A 195 -10.86 9.18 -1.53
C ALA A 195 -10.97 9.75 -2.95
N PHE A 196 -11.64 10.89 -3.06
CA PHE A 196 -11.96 11.56 -4.31
C PHE A 196 -11.46 13.00 -4.25
N HIS A 197 -10.78 13.42 -5.30
CA HIS A 197 -10.19 14.76 -5.39
C HIS A 197 -10.62 15.45 -6.68
N LEU A 198 -10.89 16.75 -6.61
CA LEU A 198 -11.27 17.58 -7.76
C LEU A 198 -10.12 18.53 -8.13
N ALA A 199 -10.38 19.84 -8.11
CA ALA A 199 -9.46 20.90 -8.55
C ALA A 199 -8.36 21.25 -7.53
N ALA A 200 -8.48 20.81 -6.29
CA ALA A 200 -7.41 20.85 -5.30
C ALA A 200 -7.13 19.41 -4.87
N CYS A 201 -5.91 18.95 -5.15
CA CYS A 201 -5.62 17.52 -5.25
C CYS A 201 -4.26 17.16 -4.67
N ASN A 202 -3.56 18.14 -4.10
CA ASN A 202 -2.44 17.93 -3.19
C ASN A 202 -3.02 17.54 -1.83
N SER A 203 -2.75 16.31 -1.40
CA SER A 203 -3.36 15.76 -0.20
C SER A 203 -2.51 14.66 0.41
N THR A 204 -2.68 14.53 1.72
CA THR A 204 -2.29 13.34 2.49
C THR A 204 -3.56 12.74 3.07
N TYR A 205 -3.73 11.44 2.90
CA TYR A 205 -4.95 10.76 3.30
C TYR A 205 -4.70 9.30 3.67
N SER A 206 -5.64 8.74 4.43
CA SER A 206 -5.66 7.34 4.80
C SER A 206 -6.94 6.67 4.32
N LEU A 207 -6.77 5.48 3.75
CA LEU A 207 -7.86 4.58 3.38
C LEU A 207 -7.74 3.35 4.26
N THR A 208 -8.81 2.94 4.93
CA THR A 208 -8.80 1.84 5.90
C THR A 208 -9.93 0.87 5.62
N VAL A 209 -9.64 -0.41 5.76
CA VAL A 209 -10.61 -1.49 5.69
C VAL A 209 -10.50 -2.31 6.97
N VAL A 210 -11.63 -2.53 7.65
CA VAL A 210 -11.71 -3.26 8.92
C VAL A 210 -12.56 -4.50 8.73
N ASN A 211 -12.10 -5.66 9.19
CA ASN A 211 -12.95 -6.83 9.34
C ASN A 211 -13.95 -6.59 10.48
N ALA A 212 -15.24 -6.79 10.24
CA ALA A 212 -16.30 -6.46 11.18
C ALA A 212 -16.88 -7.73 11.83
N ASN A 213 -16.21 -8.23 12.87
CA ASN A 213 -16.52 -9.46 13.59
C ASN A 213 -16.68 -10.70 12.68
N SER A 214 -16.00 -10.69 11.53
CA SER A 214 -16.08 -11.75 10.53
C SER A 214 -14.88 -11.67 9.58
N TYR A 215 -14.46 -12.83 9.06
CA TYR A 215 -13.49 -12.88 7.96
C TYR A 215 -14.10 -12.44 6.63
N ASN A 216 -15.44 -12.43 6.52
CA ASN A 216 -16.19 -12.25 5.27
C ASN A 216 -17.06 -10.98 5.32
N LYS A 217 -16.70 -10.00 6.15
CA LYS A 217 -17.42 -8.73 6.23
C LYS A 217 -16.43 -7.61 6.51
N GLN A 218 -16.33 -6.67 5.59
CA GLN A 218 -15.43 -5.54 5.68
C GLN A 218 -16.20 -4.23 5.68
N VAL A 219 -15.69 -3.26 6.43
CA VAL A 219 -16.19 -1.88 6.43
C VAL A 219 -15.06 -0.94 6.07
N GLY A 220 -15.29 -0.07 5.10
CA GLY A 220 -14.35 0.98 4.73
C GLY A 220 -14.40 2.16 5.70
N VAL A 221 -13.28 2.83 5.89
CA VAL A 221 -13.19 4.13 6.55
C VAL A 221 -12.11 4.92 5.85
N SER A 222 -12.38 6.16 5.48
CA SER A 222 -11.39 7.03 4.85
C SER A 222 -11.27 8.32 5.65
N SER A 223 -10.07 8.85 5.75
CA SER A 223 -9.78 10.17 6.30
C SER A 223 -8.84 10.90 5.36
N GLN A 224 -9.02 12.20 5.18
CA GLN A 224 -8.21 12.96 4.24
C GLN A 224 -8.05 14.40 4.68
N ASP A 225 -6.82 14.91 4.52
CA ASP A 225 -6.49 16.31 4.67
C ASP A 225 -6.28 16.92 3.28
N GLY A 226 -6.94 18.04 3.01
CA GLY A 226 -6.84 18.74 1.72
C GLY A 226 -8.10 19.51 1.34
N THR A 227 -7.97 20.44 0.40
CA THR A 227 -9.08 21.26 -0.12
C THR A 227 -9.81 20.52 -1.25
N GLY A 228 -11.14 20.59 -1.32
CA GLY A 228 -11.91 20.04 -2.47
C GLY A 228 -11.95 18.51 -2.55
N THR A 229 -11.98 17.84 -1.40
CA THR A 229 -11.88 16.39 -1.27
C THR A 229 -13.20 15.78 -0.79
N SER A 230 -13.52 14.54 -1.18
CA SER A 230 -14.61 13.74 -0.58
C SER A 230 -14.21 12.27 -0.38
N THR A 231 -14.82 11.60 0.59
CA THR A 231 -14.52 10.20 0.93
C THR A 231 -15.71 9.30 0.66
N ALA A 232 -15.46 8.03 0.33
CA ALA A 232 -16.49 7.00 0.36
C ALA A 232 -16.04 5.77 1.15
N SER A 233 -17.02 5.14 1.78
CA SER A 233 -16.92 3.88 2.49
C SER A 233 -18.01 2.95 2.00
N THR A 234 -17.68 1.68 1.81
CA THR A 234 -18.65 0.62 1.52
C THR A 234 -18.50 -0.53 2.51
N VAL A 235 -19.55 -1.34 2.59
CA VAL A 235 -19.50 -2.66 3.21
C VAL A 235 -19.27 -3.67 2.10
N ALA A 236 -18.32 -4.58 2.30
CA ALA A 236 -18.02 -5.65 1.35
C ALA A 236 -18.00 -7.02 2.01
N THR A 237 -18.08 -8.06 1.18
CA THR A 237 -18.04 -9.47 1.56
C THR A 237 -16.86 -10.11 0.85
N GLN A 238 -15.65 -9.93 1.39
CA GLN A 238 -14.41 -10.55 0.91
C GLN A 238 -13.93 -11.58 1.92
N ASP A 239 -13.54 -12.78 1.46
CA ASP A 239 -13.01 -13.82 2.34
C ASP A 239 -11.54 -13.54 2.65
N THR A 240 -11.27 -13.16 3.91
CA THR A 240 -9.91 -12.94 4.44
C THR A 240 -9.43 -14.10 5.31
N SER A 241 -10.17 -15.21 5.37
CA SER A 241 -9.75 -16.44 6.06
C SER A 241 -8.78 -17.28 5.23
N VAL A 242 -8.74 -17.03 3.93
CA VAL A 242 -7.78 -17.56 2.95
C VAL A 242 -6.84 -16.46 2.48
N GLU A 243 -5.79 -16.80 1.72
CA GLU A 243 -4.92 -15.80 1.11
C GLU A 243 -5.74 -14.77 0.32
N PHE A 244 -5.44 -13.49 0.54
CA PHE A 244 -6.15 -12.39 -0.09
C PHE A 244 -5.16 -11.34 -0.59
N THR A 245 -5.58 -10.57 -1.58
CA THR A 245 -4.79 -9.45 -2.11
C THR A 245 -5.32 -8.14 -1.54
N VAL A 246 -4.41 -7.30 -1.06
CA VAL A 246 -4.69 -5.89 -0.77
C VAL A 246 -4.10 -5.05 -1.89
N SER A 247 -4.86 -4.10 -2.40
CA SER A 247 -4.35 -3.17 -3.42
C SER A 247 -4.83 -1.75 -3.22
N VAL A 248 -3.96 -0.81 -3.58
CA VAL A 248 -4.33 0.60 -3.78
C VAL A 248 -4.50 0.81 -5.27
N THR A 249 -5.67 1.29 -5.69
CA THR A 249 -5.96 1.55 -7.10
C THR A 249 -6.34 3.01 -7.34
N ALA A 250 -6.19 3.46 -8.58
CA ALA A 250 -6.55 4.80 -8.98
C ALA A 250 -7.14 4.89 -10.38
N LYS A 251 -7.94 5.93 -10.62
CA LYS A 251 -8.48 6.30 -11.94
C LYS A 251 -8.75 7.80 -12.05
N LEU A 252 -8.91 8.30 -13.27
CA LEU A 252 -9.17 9.70 -13.60
C LEU A 252 -10.45 9.80 -14.45
N GLN A 253 -11.39 10.65 -14.05
CA GLN A 253 -12.71 10.70 -14.67
C GLN A 253 -12.80 11.55 -15.95
N ASN A 254 -11.84 12.44 -16.20
CA ASN A 254 -11.81 13.29 -17.39
C ASN A 254 -10.48 13.13 -18.15
N ALA A 255 -10.52 13.42 -19.46
CA ALA A 255 -9.31 13.60 -20.25
C ALA A 255 -8.55 14.86 -19.80
N SER A 256 -7.26 14.94 -20.16
CA SER A 256 -6.34 16.01 -19.77
C SER A 256 -6.21 16.17 -18.25
N GLN A 257 -6.13 15.04 -17.55
CA GLN A 257 -5.93 14.98 -16.10
C GLN A 257 -4.69 14.18 -15.76
N TRP A 258 -4.05 14.48 -14.63
CA TRP A 258 -3.02 13.69 -14.01
C TRP A 258 -3.13 13.69 -12.50
N ARG A 259 -2.59 12.62 -11.91
CA ARG A 259 -2.36 12.50 -10.48
C ARG A 259 -1.03 11.80 -10.26
N ALA A 260 -0.16 12.42 -9.47
CA ALA A 260 1.08 11.85 -9.01
C ALA A 260 0.89 11.29 -7.60
N TYR A 261 1.41 10.10 -7.38
CA TYR A 261 1.47 9.45 -6.08
C TYR A 261 2.94 9.47 -5.69
N ASP A 262 3.24 10.19 -4.62
CA ASP A 262 4.60 10.40 -4.15
C ASP A 262 4.93 9.33 -3.08
N HIS A 263 3.92 8.88 -2.34
CA HIS A 263 4.03 7.84 -1.33
C HIS A 263 2.74 7.02 -1.20
N VAL A 264 2.89 5.71 -1.07
CA VAL A 264 1.83 4.77 -0.66
C VAL A 264 2.47 3.75 0.26
N GLU A 265 1.97 3.65 1.49
CA GLU A 265 2.35 2.62 2.45
C GLU A 265 1.11 1.86 2.89
N ILE A 266 1.13 0.52 2.76
CA ILE A 266 0.06 -0.33 3.27
C ILE A 266 0.53 -0.97 4.58
N GLN A 267 -0.23 -0.72 5.64
CA GLN A 267 -0.01 -1.22 6.98
C GLN A 267 -1.12 -2.18 7.38
N VAL A 268 -0.76 -3.27 8.05
CA VAL A 268 -1.70 -4.18 8.68
C VAL A 268 -1.65 -4.00 10.19
N VAL A 269 -2.82 -3.87 10.80
CA VAL A 269 -2.96 -3.90 12.26
C VAL A 269 -3.81 -5.10 12.61
N THR A 270 -3.17 -6.09 13.21
CA THR A 270 -3.85 -7.25 13.78
C THR A 270 -4.29 -6.90 15.19
N LEU A 271 -5.51 -7.29 15.55
CA LEU A 271 -5.97 -7.26 16.93
C LEU A 271 -6.00 -8.72 17.44
N PRO A 272 -5.55 -8.97 18.67
CA PRO A 272 -5.63 -10.29 19.29
C PRO A 272 -7.05 -10.83 19.36
#